data_AF-A0A3D1TPW5-F1
#
_entry.id   AF-A0A3D1TPW5-F1
#
_cell.length_a   1.000
_cell.length_b   1.000
_cell.length_c   1.000
_cell.angle_alpha   90.00
_cell.angle_beta   90.00
_cell.angle_gamma   90.00
#
_symmetry.space_group_name_H-M   'P 1'
#
loop_
_entity.id
_entity.type
_entity.pdbx_description
1 polymer ?
#
loop_
_entity_poly.entity_id
_entity_poly.type
_entity_poly.pdbx_seq_one_letter_code
_entity_poly.pdbx_strand_id
1 'polypeptide(L)'
;MPRFLTDTSCMVAAVCSWHEHHLRAATEVERRLTHGEDLFVAAAGLVELYAVLTRLPPPHRLSPLDAKQLVVANFIDGVAQIVALGAGSYKQILDTAPERKISGGAIYDAVIVASALA
;
A
#
# COMPACT_ATOMS: atom_id res chain seq x y z
N MET A 1 3.16 -18.49 -9.66
CA MET A 1 4.23 -18.00 -8.77
C MET A 1 3.59 -17.56 -7.47
N PRO A 2 4.27 -17.65 -6.32
CA PRO A 2 3.74 -17.11 -5.07
C PRO A 2 3.55 -15.60 -5.21
N ARG A 3 2.51 -15.06 -4.57
CA ARG A 3 2.15 -13.64 -4.63
C ARG A 3 2.09 -13.10 -3.23
N PHE A 4 2.41 -11.81 -3.09
CA PHE A 4 2.24 -11.12 -1.83
C PHE A 4 1.72 -9.71 -2.04
N LEU A 5 0.85 -9.29 -1.14
CA LEU A 5 0.29 -7.95 -1.15
C LEU A 5 0.84 -7.17 0.03
N THR A 6 1.28 -5.94 -0.22
CA THR A 6 1.83 -5.07 0.82
C THR A 6 0.76 -4.16 1.41
N ASP A 7 0.79 -4.03 2.73
CA ASP A 7 0.02 -3.00 3.42
C ASP A 7 0.64 -1.60 3.19
N THR A 8 -0.16 -0.55 3.26
CA THR A 8 0.28 0.83 3.06
C THR A 8 1.39 1.22 4.05
N SER A 9 1.32 0.78 5.31
CA SER A 9 2.37 1.09 6.30
C SER A 9 3.72 0.45 5.95
N CYS A 10 3.71 -0.77 5.41
CA CYS A 10 4.89 -1.43 4.88
C CYS A 10 5.45 -0.70 3.66
N MET A 11 4.58 -0.18 2.78
CA MET A 11 5.00 0.62 1.63
C MET A 11 5.68 1.93 2.08
N VAL A 12 5.11 2.64 3.06
CA VAL A 12 5.73 3.84 3.66
C VAL A 12 7.11 3.51 4.22
N ALA A 13 7.22 2.46 5.03
CA ALA A 13 8.50 2.04 5.61
C ALA A 13 9.53 1.67 4.52
N ALA A 14 9.12 0.93 3.48
CA ALA A 14 10.02 0.50 2.41
C ALA A 14 10.67 1.66 1.65
N VAL A 15 10.00 2.80 1.52
CA VAL A 15 10.47 3.94 0.72
C VAL A 15 11.03 5.10 1.55
N CYS A 16 10.77 5.13 2.86
CA CYS A 16 11.25 6.18 3.76
C CYS A 16 12.48 5.71 4.54
N SER A 17 13.68 6.08 4.11
CA SER A 17 14.95 5.62 4.71
C SER A 17 15.15 5.95 6.19
N TRP A 18 14.47 7.00 6.68
CA TRP A 18 14.49 7.42 8.09
C TRP A 18 13.54 6.61 8.98
N HIS A 19 12.62 5.83 8.39
CA HIS A 19 11.62 5.06 9.14
C HIS A 19 12.29 3.92 9.92
N GLU A 20 11.93 3.72 11.19
CA GLU A 20 12.54 2.69 12.05
C GLU A 20 12.45 1.27 11.48
N HIS A 21 11.42 1.00 10.68
CA HIS A 21 11.20 -0.28 10.01
C HIS A 21 11.69 -0.33 8.56
N HIS A 22 12.40 0.70 8.09
CA HIS A 22 12.83 0.80 6.69
C HIS A 22 13.61 -0.42 6.23
N LEU A 23 14.69 -0.76 6.96
CA LEU A 23 15.54 -1.89 6.59
C LEU A 23 14.74 -3.20 6.56
N ARG A 24 13.85 -3.43 7.52
CA ARG A 24 13.02 -4.65 7.57
C ARG A 24 12.05 -4.73 6.40
N ALA A 25 11.37 -3.63 6.08
CA ALA A 25 10.38 -3.60 5.00
C ALA A 25 11.05 -3.71 3.63
N ALA A 26 12.10 -2.93 3.37
CA ALA A 26 12.84 -2.95 2.11
C ALA A 26 13.48 -4.32 1.85
N THR A 27 14.17 -4.90 2.85
CA THR A 27 14.81 -6.21 2.70
C THR A 27 13.80 -7.34 2.48
N GLU A 28 12.64 -7.33 3.14
CA GLU A 28 11.64 -8.39 2.90
C GLU A 28 11.00 -8.29 1.51
N VAL A 29 10.72 -7.07 1.03
CA VAL A 29 10.22 -6.86 -0.34
C VAL A 29 11.26 -7.34 -1.36
N GLU A 30 12.52 -6.91 -1.22
CA GLU A 30 13.62 -7.32 -2.10
C GLU A 30 13.84 -8.84 -2.06
N ARG A 31 13.83 -9.44 -0.86
CA ARG A 31 13.97 -10.89 -0.68
C ARG A 31 12.85 -11.64 -1.43
N ARG A 32 11.60 -11.22 -1.32
CA ARG A 32 10.48 -11.87 -2.02
C ARG A 32 10.58 -11.75 -3.54
N LEU A 33 10.89 -10.54 -4.03
CA LEU A 33 11.07 -10.29 -5.47
C LEU A 33 12.22 -11.12 -6.05
N THR A 34 13.36 -11.21 -5.36
CA THR A 34 14.51 -12.03 -5.78
C THR A 34 14.23 -13.53 -5.76
N HIS A 35 13.28 -13.99 -4.95
CA HIS A 35 12.79 -15.38 -4.96
C HIS A 35 11.71 -15.63 -6.03
N GLY A 36 11.40 -14.65 -6.88
CA GLY A 36 10.42 -14.76 -7.96
C GLY A 36 8.97 -14.73 -7.48
N GLU A 37 8.70 -14.12 -6.32
CA GLU A 37 7.34 -13.82 -5.90
C GLU A 37 6.86 -12.52 -6.57
N ASP A 38 5.61 -12.49 -7.01
CA ASP A 38 5.01 -11.29 -7.62
C ASP A 38 4.50 -10.35 -6.52
N LEU A 39 4.93 -9.08 -6.57
CA LEU A 39 4.41 -8.02 -5.72
C LEU A 39 3.06 -7.51 -6.24
N PHE A 40 2.06 -7.51 -5.37
CA PHE A 40 0.74 -6.94 -5.61
C PHE A 40 0.52 -5.73 -4.70
N VAL A 41 -0.19 -4.72 -5.20
CA VAL A 41 -0.59 -3.55 -4.42
C VAL A 41 -2.06 -3.22 -4.67
N ALA A 42 -2.80 -2.91 -3.62
CA ALA A 42 -4.15 -2.37 -3.77
C ALA A 42 -4.05 -0.96 -4.37
N ALA A 43 -4.85 -0.66 -5.39
CA ALA A 43 -4.88 0.67 -6.00
C ALA A 43 -5.19 1.78 -4.97
N ALA A 44 -6.06 1.48 -3.99
CA ALA A 44 -6.35 2.38 -2.88
C ALA A 44 -5.14 2.61 -1.96
N GLY A 45 -4.28 1.60 -1.76
CA GLY A 45 -3.05 1.72 -0.97
C GLY A 45 -2.03 2.67 -1.60
N LEU A 46 -1.98 2.78 -2.94
CA LEU A 46 -1.14 3.77 -3.62
C LEU A 46 -1.61 5.22 -3.34
N VAL A 47 -2.93 5.43 -3.34
CA VAL A 47 -3.53 6.73 -3.03
C VAL A 47 -3.33 7.08 -1.56
N GLU A 48 -3.48 6.10 -0.68
CA GLU A 48 -3.24 6.27 0.75
C GLU A 48 -1.75 6.58 1.02
N LEU A 49 -0.82 5.86 0.41
CA LEU A 49 0.62 6.10 0.50
C LEU A 49 0.96 7.55 0.14
N TYR A 50 0.47 8.03 -1.01
CA TYR A 50 0.67 9.42 -1.43
C TYR A 50 0.13 10.42 -0.39
N ALA A 51 -1.08 10.16 0.11
CA ALA A 51 -1.71 11.01 1.11
C ALA A 51 -0.93 11.01 2.45
N VAL A 52 -0.37 9.86 2.85
CA VAL A 52 0.50 9.74 4.03
C VAL A 52 1.77 10.55 3.86
N LEU A 53 2.53 10.31 2.78
CA LEU A 53 3.83 10.96 2.52
C LEU A 53 3.74 12.50 2.51
N THR A 54 2.61 13.04 2.01
CA THR A 54 2.37 14.49 1.93
C THR A 54 1.82 15.11 3.21
N ARG A 55 1.36 14.31 4.19
CA ARG A 55 0.85 14.80 5.48
C ARG A 55 1.77 14.56 6.68
N LEU A 56 2.88 13.84 6.48
CA LEU A 56 3.86 13.60 7.55
C LEU A 56 4.25 14.91 8.25
N PRO A 57 4.62 14.86 9.54
CA PRO A 57 5.15 16.02 10.23
C PRO A 57 6.54 16.40 9.67
N PRO A 58 6.94 17.69 9.72
CA PRO A 58 8.32 18.08 9.46
C PRO A 58 9.30 17.32 10.36
N PRO A 59 10.50 16.94 9.87
CA PRO A 59 11.06 17.24 8.55
C PRO A 59 10.69 16.22 7.46
N HIS A 60 9.86 15.22 7.75
CA HIS A 60 9.63 14.07 6.88
C HIS A 60 8.54 14.27 5.82
N ARG A 61 7.82 15.39 5.87
CA ARG A 61 6.81 15.74 4.87
C ARG A 61 7.44 15.87 3.49
N LEU A 62 6.93 15.08 2.54
CA LEU A 62 7.34 15.19 1.15
C LEU A 62 6.49 16.23 0.40
N SER A 63 7.10 16.85 -0.61
CA SER A 63 6.32 17.64 -1.56
C SER A 63 5.38 16.73 -2.36
N PRO A 64 4.25 17.25 -2.85
CA PRO A 64 3.37 16.53 -3.77
C PRO A 64 4.08 15.91 -4.97
N LEU A 65 5.15 16.56 -5.47
CA LEU A 65 5.93 16.07 -6.61
C LEU A 65 6.83 14.90 -6.23
N ASP A 66 7.59 15.03 -5.14
CA ASP A 66 8.50 13.97 -4.68
C ASP A 66 7.71 12.72 -4.26
N ALA A 67 6.58 12.90 -3.57
CA ALA A 67 5.69 11.80 -3.20
C ALA A 67 5.18 11.04 -4.44
N LYS A 68 4.77 11.76 -5.50
CA LYS A 68 4.37 11.13 -6.77
C LYS A 68 5.51 10.32 -7.38
N GLN A 69 6.69 10.94 -7.51
CA GLN A 69 7.86 10.27 -8.12
C GLN A 69 8.22 8.99 -7.36
N LEU A 70 8.20 9.06 -6.03
CA LEU A 70 8.53 7.95 -5.17
C LEU A 70 7.48 6.82 -5.24
N VAL A 71 6.18 7.13 -5.29
CA VAL A 71 5.12 6.12 -5.50
C VAL A 71 5.26 5.44 -6.86
N VAL A 72 5.45 6.21 -7.92
CA VAL A 72 5.53 5.70 -9.30
C VAL A 72 6.74 4.78 -9.48
N ALA A 73 7.92 5.24 -9.06
CA ALA A 73 9.16 4.50 -9.26
C ALA A 73 9.23 3.18 -8.45
N ASN A 74 8.58 3.12 -7.28
CA ASN A 74 8.69 1.95 -6.40
C ASN A 74 7.52 0.96 -6.55
N PHE A 75 6.38 1.35 -7.11
CA PHE A 75 5.19 0.49 -7.12
C PHE A 75 4.40 0.47 -8.43
N ILE A 76 4.69 1.33 -9.41
CA ILE A 76 3.90 1.41 -10.64
C ILE A 76 4.72 1.02 -11.87
N ASP A 77 5.91 1.60 -12.06
CA ASP A 77 6.70 1.46 -13.30
C ASP A 77 7.32 0.06 -13.45
N GLY A 78 6.48 -0.94 -13.74
CA GLY A 78 6.86 -2.33 -13.93
C GLY A 78 7.20 -3.10 -12.65
N VAL A 79 6.96 -2.51 -11.47
CA VAL A 79 7.38 -3.10 -10.19
C VAL A 79 6.30 -3.98 -9.57
N ALA A 80 5.06 -3.52 -9.49
CA ALA A 80 3.96 -4.25 -8.86
C ALA A 80 2.77 -4.44 -9.80
N GLN A 81 2.01 -5.52 -9.58
CA GLN A 81 0.69 -5.69 -10.15
C GLN A 81 -0.33 -4.91 -9.32
N ILE A 82 -1.01 -3.95 -9.94
CA ILE A 82 -1.97 -3.08 -9.28
C ILE A 82 -3.35 -3.71 -9.32
N VAL A 83 -3.94 -3.96 -8.16
CA VAL A 83 -5.29 -4.51 -8.03
C VAL A 83 -6.29 -3.37 -7.80
N ALA A 84 -7.13 -3.13 -8.80
CA ALA A 84 -8.26 -2.20 -8.71
C ALA A 84 -9.56 -2.97 -8.48
N LEU A 85 -10.24 -2.68 -7.37
CA LEU A 85 -11.55 -3.26 -7.08
C LEU A 85 -12.65 -2.56 -7.90
N GLY A 86 -13.69 -3.33 -8.26
CA GLY A 86 -14.90 -2.79 -8.86
C GLY A 86 -15.86 -2.17 -7.83
N ALA A 87 -16.81 -1.36 -8.30
CA ALA A 87 -17.80 -0.70 -7.44
C ALA A 87 -18.59 -1.66 -6.54
N GLY A 88 -18.87 -2.88 -7.01
CA GLY A 88 -19.56 -3.91 -6.22
C GLY A 88 -18.79 -4.34 -4.98
N SER A 89 -17.46 -4.48 -5.07
CA SER A 89 -16.60 -4.82 -3.95
C SER A 89 -16.59 -3.72 -2.89
N TYR A 90 -16.49 -2.44 -3.31
CA TYR A 90 -16.58 -1.31 -2.39
C TYR A 90 -17.93 -1.26 -1.68
N LYS A 91 -19.03 -1.49 -2.40
CA LYS A 91 -20.36 -1.57 -1.78
C LYS A 91 -20.41 -2.67 -0.72
N GLN A 92 -19.93 -3.87 -1.04
CA GLN A 92 -19.90 -4.98 -0.08
C GLN A 92 -19.05 -4.68 1.17
N ILE A 93 -17.90 -4.01 1.00
CA ILE A 93 -17.07 -3.57 2.12
C ILE A 93 -17.84 -2.60 3.01
N LEU A 94 -18.51 -1.60 2.42
CA LEU A 94 -19.30 -0.62 3.16
C LEU A 94 -20.52 -1.24 3.85
N ASP A 95 -21.20 -2.18 3.19
CA ASP A 95 -22.36 -2.88 3.75
C ASP A 95 -21.97 -3.73 4.97
N THR A 96 -20.79 -4.37 4.95
CA THR A 96 -20.33 -5.27 6.02
C THR A 96 -19.48 -4.61 7.11
N ALA A 97 -18.94 -3.41 6.87
CA ALA A 97 -18.06 -2.71 7.81
C ALA A 97 -18.69 -2.46 9.20
N PRO A 98 -19.96 -2.02 9.34
CA PRO A 98 -20.57 -1.78 10.65
C PRO A 98 -20.67 -3.04 11.50
N GLU A 99 -21.11 -4.16 10.91
CA GLU A 99 -21.24 -5.45 11.58
C GLU A 99 -19.88 -5.97 12.06
N ARG A 100 -18.83 -5.69 11.29
CA ARG A 100 -17.44 -6.03 11.61
C ARG A 100 -16.74 -5.02 12.52
N LYS A 101 -17.45 -3.96 12.97
CA LYS A 101 -16.90 -2.86 13.78
C LYS A 101 -15.70 -2.15 13.15
N ILE A 102 -15.65 -2.12 11.82
CA ILE A 102 -14.62 -1.42 11.06
C ILE A 102 -15.01 0.05 10.95
N SER A 103 -14.11 0.96 11.34
CA SER A 103 -14.38 2.40 11.32
C SER A 103 -13.11 3.20 11.06
N GLY A 104 -13.27 4.44 10.56
CA GLY A 104 -12.15 5.34 10.27
C GLY A 104 -11.17 4.73 9.25
N GLY A 105 -9.87 4.89 9.52
CA GLY A 105 -8.80 4.42 8.62
C GLY A 105 -8.76 2.91 8.42
N ALA A 106 -9.28 2.10 9.37
CA ALA A 106 -9.30 0.64 9.25
C ALA A 106 -10.13 0.13 8.04
N ILE A 107 -10.90 1.00 7.39
CA ILE A 107 -11.58 0.67 6.13
C ILE A 107 -10.58 0.39 4.99
N TYR A 108 -9.39 0.99 5.01
CA TYR A 108 -8.36 0.72 4.02
C TYR A 108 -7.81 -0.70 4.15
N ASP A 109 -7.66 -1.21 5.38
CA ASP A 109 -7.30 -2.62 5.62
C ASP A 109 -8.33 -3.57 4.99
N ALA A 110 -9.62 -3.25 5.08
CA ALA A 110 -10.68 -4.03 4.45
C ALA A 110 -10.58 -4.03 2.91
N VAL A 111 -10.20 -2.89 2.31
CA VAL A 111 -9.95 -2.76 0.87
C VAL A 111 -8.71 -3.57 0.46
N ILE A 112 -7.63 -3.49 1.22
CA ILE A 112 -6.37 -4.25 1.02
C ILE A 112 -6.64 -5.75 1.07
N VAL A 113 -7.39 -6.21 2.08
CA VAL A 113 -7.80 -7.62 2.20
C VAL A 113 -8.67 -8.04 1.02
N ALA A 114 -9.64 -7.22 0.62
CA ALA A 114 -10.48 -7.53 -0.54
C ALA A 114 -9.66 -7.58 -1.85
N SER A 115 -8.66 -6.71 -2.01
CA SER A 115 -7.71 -6.76 -3.13
C SER A 115 -6.85 -8.02 -3.13
N ALA A 116 -6.47 -8.54 -1.95
CA ALA A 116 -5.72 -9.79 -1.85
C ALA A 116 -6.53 -11.03 -2.22
N LEU A 117 -7.87 -10.93 -2.18
CA LEU A 117 -8.81 -12.02 -2.48
C LEU A 117 -9.38 -11.96 -3.91
N ALA A 118 -9.05 -10.93 -4.69
CA ALA A 118 -9.51 -10.72 -6.06
C ALA A 118 -8.64 -11.46 -7.08
#